data_AF-A0A4Y2CM54-F1
#
_entry.id   AF-A0A4Y2CM54-F1
#
_cell.length_a   1.000
_cell.length_b   1.000
_cell.length_c   1.000
_cell.angle_alpha   90.00
_cell.angle_beta   90.00
_cell.angle_gamma   90.00
#
_symmetry.space_group_name_H-M   'P 1'
#
loop_
_entity.id
_entity.type
_entity.pdbx_description
1 polymer ?
#
loop_
_entity_poly.entity_id
_entity_poly.type
_entity_poly.pdbx_seq_one_letter_code
_entity_poly.pdbx_strand_id
1 'polypeptide(L)'
;MLQLFPRQWRHDCINWRMGSKVQVSTLKWRRSNMLAFTLEKFKQGSIPRLDIHNHFNPKPVVDLKTSQNFRNVTPTFISVFPEHTAHPGDHVSLQCISTGNPIPSVIWYLDDTIVRQNSRITAGDDVNDTGDVISFLNITDIHVEDSGEYQCHATNDVGSVYHGNRLNVYGLLFVRGMQNMTAISGEDLIIRCPYGGYPIKGIRWLKGKWICCC
;
A
#
# COMPACT_ATOMS: atom_id res chain seq x y z
N MET A 1 20.86 33.13 56.77
CA MET A 1 21.72 34.30 56.52
C MET A 1 22.41 34.05 55.19
N LEU A 2 21.80 34.58 54.11
CA LEU A 2 22.39 35.57 53.17
C LEU A 2 23.58 35.00 52.38
N GLN A 3 23.74 35.14 51.06
CA GLN A 3 22.94 35.46 49.86
C GLN A 3 24.03 35.42 48.74
N LEU A 4 23.83 34.73 47.61
CA LEU A 4 23.63 35.29 46.24
C LEU A 4 24.83 36.07 45.65
N PHE A 5 25.23 36.05 44.37
CA PHE A 5 24.77 35.58 43.04
C PHE A 5 25.94 35.94 42.05
N PRO A 6 25.95 35.72 40.69
CA PRO A 6 24.81 35.89 39.79
C PRO A 6 24.68 35.02 38.51
N ARG A 7 23.40 34.94 38.06
CA ARG A 7 22.87 35.08 36.68
C ARG A 7 23.23 34.00 35.63
N GLN A 8 22.35 33.51 34.77
CA GLN A 8 20.91 33.68 34.51
C GLN A 8 20.48 32.61 33.48
N TRP A 9 19.20 32.27 33.50
CA TRP A 9 18.47 31.24 32.75
C TRP A 9 18.36 31.46 31.24
N ARG A 10 18.01 30.40 30.48
CA ARG A 10 16.72 30.29 29.74
C ARG A 10 16.52 29.00 28.89
N HIS A 11 15.32 28.43 29.05
CA HIS A 11 14.45 27.67 28.12
C HIS A 11 14.95 26.35 27.50
N ASP A 12 14.24 25.20 27.52
CA ASP A 12 12.87 24.83 27.91
C ASP A 12 12.78 23.32 28.22
N CYS A 13 11.98 22.96 29.24
CA CYS A 13 10.93 21.92 29.29
C CYS A 13 11.06 20.59 28.49
N ILE A 14 10.72 19.37 28.94
CA ILE A 14 9.91 18.81 30.04
C ILE A 14 10.17 17.28 30.13
N ASN A 15 10.07 16.74 31.36
CA ASN A 15 10.08 15.33 31.77
C ASN A 15 8.82 14.52 31.38
N TRP A 16 8.92 13.19 31.14
CA TRP A 16 7.98 12.11 31.56
C TRP A 16 8.67 10.73 31.34
N ARG A 17 8.35 9.58 31.95
CA ARG A 17 7.90 9.08 33.28
C ARG A 17 8.08 7.53 33.21
N MET A 18 8.28 6.84 34.34
CA MET A 18 8.55 5.40 34.49
C MET A 18 7.43 4.44 34.03
N GLY A 19 7.84 3.23 33.59
CA GLY A 19 7.07 1.98 33.45
C GLY A 19 7.67 1.16 32.30
N SER A 20 8.33 0.00 32.47
CA SER A 20 7.88 -1.20 33.15
C SER A 20 9.07 -2.13 33.47
N LYS A 21 8.89 -2.98 34.49
CA LYS A 21 9.82 -4.02 34.95
C LYS A 21 10.24 -4.97 33.82
N VAL A 22 11.51 -5.36 33.77
CA VAL A 22 11.96 -6.54 33.01
C VAL A 22 12.53 -7.55 34.01
N GLN A 23 11.92 -8.73 34.07
CA GLN A 23 12.44 -9.89 34.78
C GLN A 23 13.60 -10.48 33.97
N VAL A 24 14.75 -10.68 34.60
CA VAL A 24 15.89 -11.41 34.02
C VAL A 24 16.00 -12.73 34.75
N SER A 25 15.60 -13.83 34.11
CA SER A 25 15.84 -15.18 34.62
C SER A 25 17.16 -15.71 34.05
N THR A 26 18.15 -15.96 34.92
CA THR A 26 19.40 -16.61 34.54
C THR A 26 19.21 -18.12 34.47
N LEU A 27 19.38 -18.73 33.29
CA LEU A 27 19.63 -20.17 33.16
C LEU A 27 21.13 -20.43 33.36
N LYS A 28 21.48 -21.32 34.30
CA LYS A 28 22.85 -21.66 34.66
C LYS A 28 23.13 -23.11 34.26
N TRP A 29 24.02 -23.40 33.31
CA TRP A 29 24.71 -24.70 33.22
C TRP A 29 26.05 -24.63 32.48
N ARG A 30 26.86 -25.66 32.75
CA ARG A 30 28.30 -25.83 32.54
C ARG A 30 28.70 -26.32 31.14
N ARG A 31 30.00 -26.07 30.87
CA ARG A 31 30.91 -26.59 29.84
C ARG A 31 30.88 -25.86 28.48
N SER A 32 31.77 -24.88 28.42
CA SER A 32 32.67 -24.58 27.29
C SER A 32 32.01 -24.06 26.01
N ASN A 33 31.63 -22.79 26.02
CA ASN A 33 32.09 -21.74 25.09
C ASN A 33 31.45 -20.42 25.53
N MET A 34 32.28 -19.40 25.78
CA MET A 34 31.88 -18.18 26.46
C MET A 34 31.23 -17.20 25.47
N LEU A 35 29.97 -16.82 25.72
CA LEU A 35 29.41 -15.55 25.28
C LEU A 35 28.74 -14.92 26.51
N ALA A 36 29.33 -13.86 27.04
CA ALA A 36 28.69 -13.00 28.03
C ALA A 36 28.02 -11.86 27.28
N PHE A 37 26.70 -11.69 27.46
CA PHE A 37 25.96 -10.59 26.87
C PHE A 37 25.62 -9.58 27.98
N THR A 38 26.06 -8.35 27.79
CA THR A 38 25.59 -7.21 28.58
C THR A 38 24.61 -6.43 27.71
N LEU A 39 23.33 -6.41 28.07
CA LEU A 39 22.33 -5.59 27.38
C LEU A 39 22.38 -4.17 27.94
N GLU A 40 22.92 -3.23 27.19
CA GLU A 40 22.77 -1.80 27.47
C GLU A 40 21.57 -1.23 26.70
N LYS A 41 20.78 -0.38 27.36
CA LYS A 41 19.62 0.31 26.77
C LYS A 41 20.10 1.31 25.71
N PHE A 42 19.55 1.26 24.49
CA PHE A 42 19.70 2.35 23.54
C PHE A 42 18.35 2.81 22.95
N LYS A 43 18.27 4.14 22.75
CA LYS A 43 17.10 4.88 22.25
C LYS A 43 16.71 4.45 20.83
N GLN A 44 15.42 4.62 20.53
CA GLN A 44 14.78 4.27 19.27
C GLN A 44 15.36 5.10 18.10
N GLY A 45 15.83 4.44 17.05
CA GLY A 45 16.23 5.07 15.79
C GLY A 45 17.66 4.82 15.27
N SER A 46 18.51 4.06 15.96
CA SER A 46 19.86 3.73 15.48
C SER A 46 20.01 2.24 15.13
N ILE A 47 20.48 1.95 13.91
CA ILE A 47 20.85 0.61 13.43
C ILE A 47 21.92 0.03 14.38
N PRO A 48 21.78 -1.23 14.86
CA PRO A 48 22.77 -1.82 15.74
C PRO A 48 24.10 -2.00 15.01
N ARG A 49 25.17 -1.36 15.52
CA ARG A 49 26.55 -1.70 15.15
C ARG A 49 27.07 -2.69 16.19
N LEU A 50 27.42 -3.89 15.72
CA LEU A 50 28.08 -4.90 16.52
C LEU A 50 29.59 -4.71 16.39
N ASP A 51 30.22 -4.00 17.33
CA ASP A 51 31.67 -3.82 17.34
C ASP A 51 32.33 -5.05 17.99
N ILE A 52 32.69 -6.02 17.15
CA ILE A 52 33.50 -7.18 17.55
C ILE A 52 34.98 -6.78 17.52
N HIS A 53 35.55 -6.39 18.65
CA HIS A 53 37.01 -6.32 18.78
C HIS A 53 37.57 -7.72 19.06
N ASN A 54 37.93 -8.46 18.00
CA ASN A 54 38.65 -9.72 18.12
C ASN A 54 40.11 -9.53 17.67
N HIS A 55 41.03 -9.54 18.61
CA HIS A 55 42.45 -9.25 18.39
C HIS A 55 43.19 -10.47 17.86
N PHE A 56 42.78 -11.09 16.74
CA PHE A 56 43.61 -12.10 16.05
C PHE A 56 43.15 -12.27 14.59
N ASN A 57 44.01 -11.84 13.66
CA ASN A 57 43.97 -12.02 12.20
C ASN A 57 42.61 -11.83 11.48
N PRO A 58 42.37 -10.70 10.79
CA PRO A 58 41.17 -10.54 9.99
C PRO A 58 41.28 -11.42 8.74
N LYS A 59 40.60 -12.57 8.77
CA LYS A 59 40.14 -13.19 7.52
C LYS A 59 39.17 -12.20 6.86
N PRO A 60 39.13 -12.10 5.52
CA PRO A 60 38.17 -11.21 4.87
C PRO A 60 36.80 -11.54 5.43
N VAL A 61 36.15 -10.54 6.01
CA VAL A 61 34.74 -10.61 6.36
C VAL A 61 34.06 -10.94 5.05
N VAL A 62 33.63 -12.20 4.89
CA VAL A 62 32.67 -12.52 3.86
C VAL A 62 31.49 -11.64 4.21
N ASP A 63 31.22 -10.63 3.39
CA ASP A 63 29.99 -9.87 3.48
C ASP A 63 28.88 -10.90 3.56
N LEU A 64 28.23 -11.00 4.72
CA LEU A 64 26.92 -11.59 4.84
C LEU A 64 25.95 -10.63 4.14
N LYS A 65 26.14 -10.38 2.84
CA LYS A 65 25.00 -10.30 1.94
C LYS A 65 24.39 -11.68 2.06
N THR A 66 23.44 -11.78 2.97
CA THR A 66 22.65 -12.96 3.21
C THR A 66 22.28 -13.49 1.85
N SER A 67 22.89 -14.61 1.44
CA SER A 67 22.34 -15.47 0.42
C SER A 67 21.08 -16.10 1.01
N GLN A 68 20.09 -15.27 1.33
CA GLN A 68 18.73 -15.70 1.16
C GLN A 68 18.49 -15.48 -0.32
N ASN A 69 18.29 -16.59 -1.02
CA ASN A 69 17.74 -16.61 -2.35
C ASN A 69 16.30 -16.09 -2.23
N PHE A 70 16.13 -14.78 -2.02
CA PHE A 70 14.85 -14.10 -1.91
C PHE A 70 14.31 -14.09 -3.34
N ARG A 71 13.62 -15.17 -3.69
CA ARG A 71 13.15 -15.37 -5.05
C ARG A 71 12.21 -14.22 -5.38
N ASN A 72 12.58 -13.42 -6.38
CA ASN A 72 11.71 -12.40 -6.94
C ASN A 72 10.47 -13.09 -7.51
N VAL A 73 9.29 -12.69 -7.03
CA VAL A 73 7.98 -13.24 -7.40
C VAL A 73 7.12 -12.07 -7.88
N THR A 74 6.59 -12.20 -9.10
CA THR A 74 5.63 -11.25 -9.66
C THR A 74 4.37 -11.17 -8.79
N PRO A 75 3.68 -10.03 -8.73
CA PRO A 75 2.48 -9.92 -7.91
C PRO A 75 1.38 -10.88 -8.39
N THR A 76 0.63 -11.44 -7.46
CA THR A 76 -0.57 -12.25 -7.73
C THR A 76 -1.69 -11.86 -6.76
N PHE A 77 -2.95 -12.04 -7.18
CA PHE A 77 -4.08 -11.80 -6.30
C PHE A 77 -4.47 -13.06 -5.54
N ILE A 78 -4.60 -12.93 -4.23
CA ILE A 78 -5.20 -13.92 -3.32
C ILE A 78 -6.72 -13.77 -3.33
N SER A 79 -7.21 -12.53 -3.36
CA SER A 79 -8.64 -12.21 -3.33
C SER A 79 -8.92 -10.91 -4.07
N VAL A 80 -10.08 -10.82 -4.70
CA VAL A 80 -10.49 -9.67 -5.52
C VAL A 80 -11.99 -9.40 -5.34
N PHE A 81 -12.39 -8.15 -5.56
CA PHE A 81 -13.79 -7.74 -5.47
C PHE A 81 -14.62 -8.22 -6.69
N PRO A 82 -15.89 -8.63 -6.47
CA PRO A 82 -16.80 -8.98 -7.54
C PRO A 82 -17.49 -7.74 -8.15
N GLU A 83 -18.38 -7.96 -9.13
CA GLU A 83 -19.31 -6.93 -9.57
C GLU A 83 -20.22 -6.55 -8.39
N HIS A 84 -20.50 -5.27 -8.24
CA HIS A 84 -21.37 -4.77 -7.18
C HIS A 84 -22.41 -3.80 -7.73
N THR A 85 -23.62 -3.86 -7.17
CA THR A 85 -24.71 -2.93 -7.50
C THR A 85 -25.17 -2.22 -6.24
N ALA A 86 -25.19 -0.89 -6.29
CA ALA A 86 -25.49 -0.01 -5.16
C ALA A 86 -26.54 1.06 -5.52
N HIS A 87 -27.16 1.66 -4.51
CA HIS A 87 -28.04 2.80 -4.63
C HIS A 87 -27.30 4.10 -4.28
N PRO A 88 -27.75 5.26 -4.78
CA PRO A 88 -27.24 6.54 -4.32
C PRO A 88 -27.37 6.70 -2.80
N GLY A 89 -26.33 7.22 -2.16
CA GLY A 89 -26.22 7.37 -0.70
C GLY A 89 -25.63 6.15 0.02
N ASP A 90 -25.48 5.00 -0.66
CA ASP A 90 -24.86 3.82 -0.06
C ASP A 90 -23.36 4.03 0.25
N HIS A 91 -22.80 3.09 1.01
CA HIS A 91 -21.37 2.98 1.28
C HIS A 91 -20.84 1.68 0.67
N VAL A 92 -19.80 1.78 -0.15
CA VAL A 92 -19.15 0.62 -0.78
C VAL A 92 -17.68 0.56 -0.42
N SER A 93 -17.20 -0.65 -0.15
CA SER A 93 -15.79 -0.97 0.05
C SER A 93 -15.38 -2.02 -0.97
N LEU A 94 -14.55 -1.64 -1.94
CA LEU A 94 -13.89 -2.58 -2.84
C LEU A 94 -12.57 -3.03 -2.20
N GLN A 95 -12.24 -4.31 -2.33
CA GLN A 95 -11.04 -4.87 -1.73
C GLN A 95 -10.30 -5.80 -2.69
N CYS A 96 -8.98 -5.71 -2.71
CA CYS A 96 -8.12 -6.73 -3.29
C CYS A 96 -7.00 -7.10 -2.32
N ILE A 97 -6.61 -8.37 -2.32
CA ILE A 97 -5.47 -8.88 -1.56
C ILE A 97 -4.45 -9.39 -2.57
N SER A 98 -3.24 -8.84 -2.52
CA SER A 98 -2.14 -9.24 -3.41
C SER A 98 -0.92 -9.68 -2.62
N THR A 99 -0.16 -10.60 -3.18
CA THR A 99 1.11 -11.07 -2.63
C THR A 99 2.19 -10.97 -3.70
N GLY A 100 3.45 -10.89 -3.28
CA GLY A 100 4.57 -10.72 -4.20
C GLY A 100 5.88 -10.47 -3.47
N ASN A 101 6.99 -10.64 -4.18
CA ASN A 101 8.31 -10.35 -3.64
C ASN A 101 9.16 -9.63 -4.71
N PRO A 102 9.49 -8.34 -4.54
CA PRO A 102 9.17 -7.46 -3.40
C PRO A 102 7.66 -7.25 -3.16
N ILE A 103 7.28 -6.80 -1.96
CA ILE A 103 5.90 -6.51 -1.58
C ILE A 103 5.31 -5.50 -2.60
N PRO A 104 4.16 -5.81 -3.24
CA PRO A 104 3.60 -4.95 -4.27
C PRO A 104 3.02 -3.65 -3.71
N SER A 105 3.00 -2.62 -4.54
CA SER A 105 2.19 -1.41 -4.33
C SER A 105 0.87 -1.53 -5.08
N VAL A 106 -0.22 -0.99 -4.53
CA VAL A 106 -1.55 -1.05 -5.16
C VAL A 106 -2.05 0.34 -5.56
N ILE A 107 -2.56 0.47 -6.78
CA ILE A 107 -3.20 1.68 -7.28
C ILE A 107 -4.60 1.34 -7.81
N TRP A 108 -5.57 2.19 -7.47
CA TRP A 108 -6.95 2.06 -7.94
C TRP A 108 -7.22 2.94 -9.15
N TYR A 109 -7.92 2.39 -10.13
CA TYR A 109 -8.38 3.07 -11.34
C TYR A 109 -9.89 2.96 -11.45
N LEU A 110 -10.50 3.98 -12.04
CA LEU A 110 -11.90 4.01 -12.45
C LEU A 110 -11.90 4.40 -13.92
N ASP A 111 -12.38 3.49 -14.77
CA ASP A 111 -12.39 3.64 -16.22
C ASP A 111 -11.03 4.12 -16.76
N ASP A 112 -9.99 3.34 -16.43
CA ASP A 112 -8.58 3.56 -16.80
C ASP A 112 -7.95 4.88 -16.29
N THR A 113 -8.63 5.60 -15.41
CA THR A 113 -8.12 6.83 -14.78
C THR A 113 -7.86 6.60 -13.29
N ILE A 114 -6.71 7.04 -12.78
CA ILE A 114 -6.37 6.90 -11.35
C ILE A 114 -7.46 7.53 -10.48
N VAL A 115 -7.96 6.77 -9.52
CA VAL A 115 -8.94 7.25 -8.54
C VAL A 115 -8.28 8.28 -7.63
N ARG A 116 -8.88 9.47 -7.56
CA ARG A 116 -8.42 10.55 -6.67
C ARG A 116 -9.17 10.50 -5.35
N GLN A 117 -8.41 10.36 -4.28
CA GLN A 117 -8.97 10.42 -2.92
C GLN A 117 -9.51 11.81 -2.61
N ASN A 118 -10.60 11.86 -1.84
CA ASN A 118 -11.27 13.07 -1.37
C ASN A 118 -12.03 12.75 -0.06
N SER A 119 -12.94 13.62 0.38
CA SER A 119 -13.69 13.41 1.63
C SER A 119 -14.64 12.21 1.60
N ARG A 120 -15.09 11.77 0.40
CA ARG A 120 -15.99 10.62 0.20
C ARG A 120 -15.26 9.36 -0.24
N ILE A 121 -14.16 9.52 -0.99
CA ILE A 121 -13.40 8.43 -1.59
C ILE A 121 -12.04 8.34 -0.89
N THR A 122 -11.79 7.25 -0.19
CA THR A 122 -10.53 7.01 0.51
C THR A 122 -9.98 5.64 0.14
N ALA A 123 -8.67 5.58 -0.13
CA ALA A 123 -7.97 4.33 -0.40
C ALA A 123 -6.86 4.12 0.64
N GLY A 124 -6.64 2.88 1.03
CA GLY A 124 -5.59 2.53 1.97
C GLY A 124 -5.13 1.09 1.79
N ASP A 125 -3.91 0.84 2.25
CA ASP A 125 -3.24 -0.44 2.18
C ASP A 125 -2.82 -0.87 3.59
N ASP A 126 -3.03 -2.15 3.91
CA ASP A 126 -2.49 -2.80 5.09
C ASP A 126 -1.63 -4.00 4.67
N VAL A 127 -0.55 -4.26 5.40
CA VAL A 127 0.39 -5.36 5.09
C VAL A 127 0.47 -6.29 6.28
N ASN A 128 0.07 -7.54 6.07
CA ASN A 128 0.10 -8.54 7.13
C ASN A 128 1.52 -9.11 7.35
N ASP A 129 1.68 -9.95 8.38
CA ASP A 129 2.97 -10.56 8.73
C ASP A 129 3.54 -11.49 7.63
N THR A 130 2.70 -11.96 6.70
CA THR A 130 3.13 -12.78 5.55
C THR A 130 3.56 -11.94 4.35
N GLY A 131 3.45 -10.61 4.42
CA GLY A 131 3.80 -9.68 3.35
C GLY A 131 2.71 -9.52 2.28
N ASP A 132 1.49 -10.01 2.56
CA ASP A 132 0.34 -9.80 1.69
C ASP A 132 -0.24 -8.40 1.92
N VAL A 133 -0.58 -7.73 0.83
CA VAL A 133 -1.10 -6.38 0.81
C VAL A 133 -2.61 -6.44 0.64
N ILE A 134 -3.32 -5.96 1.65
CA ILE A 134 -4.78 -5.80 1.68
C ILE A 134 -5.06 -4.35 1.32
N SER A 135 -5.49 -4.09 0.09
CA SER A 135 -5.85 -2.75 -0.37
C SER A 135 -7.37 -2.60 -0.43
N PHE A 136 -7.86 -1.46 0.05
CA PHE A 136 -9.27 -1.11 0.06
C PHE A 136 -9.52 0.25 -0.58
N LEU A 137 -10.65 0.36 -1.27
CA LEU A 137 -11.21 1.61 -1.77
C LEU A 137 -12.61 1.79 -1.19
N ASN A 138 -12.74 2.73 -0.26
CA ASN A 138 -14.00 3.07 0.39
C ASN A 138 -14.62 4.29 -0.30
N ILE A 139 -15.89 4.17 -0.66
CA ILE A 139 -16.70 5.22 -1.26
C ILE A 139 -17.94 5.40 -0.37
N THR A 140 -18.02 6.54 0.30
CA THR A 140 -19.19 6.93 1.10
C THR A 140 -20.08 7.87 0.31
N ASP A 141 -21.38 7.85 0.57
CA ASP A 141 -22.35 8.74 -0.09
C ASP A 141 -22.21 8.63 -1.62
N ILE A 142 -22.52 7.41 -2.10
CA ILE A 142 -22.37 7.05 -3.51
C ILE A 142 -23.27 7.91 -4.38
N HIS A 143 -22.70 8.38 -5.49
CA HIS A 143 -23.43 9.08 -6.55
C HIS A 143 -23.44 8.24 -7.83
N VAL A 144 -24.35 8.56 -8.76
CA VAL A 144 -24.44 7.83 -10.04
C VAL A 144 -23.13 7.94 -10.82
N GLU A 145 -22.43 9.08 -10.70
CA GLU A 145 -21.13 9.37 -11.29
C GLU A 145 -20.00 8.47 -10.77
N ASP A 146 -20.19 7.83 -9.61
CA ASP A 146 -19.24 6.86 -9.05
C ASP A 146 -19.38 5.47 -9.74
N SER A 147 -20.35 5.29 -10.63
CA SER A 147 -20.45 4.08 -11.48
C SER A 147 -19.25 3.95 -12.42
N GLY A 148 -18.86 2.72 -12.72
CA GLY A 148 -17.87 2.41 -13.76
C GLY A 148 -17.13 1.11 -13.51
N GLU A 149 -16.10 0.86 -14.32
CA GLU A 149 -15.17 -0.24 -14.14
C GLU A 149 -14.05 0.19 -13.19
N TYR A 150 -14.08 -0.34 -11.96
CA TYR A 150 -12.99 -0.16 -11.01
C TYR A 150 -11.93 -1.22 -11.26
N GLN A 151 -10.67 -0.84 -11.19
CA GLN A 151 -9.53 -1.73 -11.33
C GLN A 151 -8.55 -1.52 -10.19
N CYS A 152 -8.05 -2.62 -9.64
CA CYS A 152 -6.92 -2.61 -8.70
C CYS A 152 -5.68 -3.12 -9.42
N HIS A 153 -4.59 -2.38 -9.34
CA HIS A 153 -3.33 -2.68 -10.01
C HIS A 153 -2.25 -2.91 -8.96
N ALA A 154 -1.77 -4.15 -8.82
CA ALA A 154 -0.68 -4.52 -7.92
C ALA A 154 0.62 -4.63 -8.70
N THR A 155 1.65 -3.88 -8.29
CA THR A 155 2.92 -3.76 -9.03
C THR A 155 4.13 -3.84 -8.10
N ASN A 156 5.14 -4.61 -8.50
CA ASN A 156 6.49 -4.60 -7.91
C ASN A 156 7.56 -4.54 -9.01
N ASP A 157 8.83 -4.56 -8.63
CA ASP A 157 9.97 -4.47 -9.56
C ASP A 157 10.09 -5.64 -10.55
N VAL A 158 9.32 -6.72 -10.33
CA VAL A 158 9.35 -7.95 -11.15
C VAL A 158 8.24 -7.92 -12.19
N GLY A 159 7.08 -7.34 -11.86
CA GLY A 159 5.93 -7.32 -12.73
C GLY A 159 4.70 -6.64 -12.14
N SER A 160 3.59 -6.76 -12.85
CA SER A 160 2.30 -6.20 -12.48
C SER A 160 1.17 -7.17 -12.78
N VAL A 161 0.10 -7.06 -12.00
CA VAL A 161 -1.17 -7.76 -12.22
C VAL A 161 -2.31 -6.77 -11.93
N TYR A 162 -3.41 -6.91 -12.64
CA TYR A 162 -4.60 -6.09 -12.43
C TYR A 162 -5.87 -6.93 -12.44
N HIS A 163 -6.87 -6.47 -11.70
CA HIS A 163 -8.21 -7.04 -11.70
C HIS A 163 -9.21 -5.90 -11.77
N GLY A 164 -10.21 -6.05 -12.63
CA GLY A 164 -11.26 -5.07 -12.86
C GLY A 164 -12.65 -5.66 -12.74
N ASN A 165 -13.56 -4.92 -12.11
CA ASN A 165 -14.99 -5.25 -12.10
C ASN A 165 -15.86 -4.01 -11.98
N ARG A 166 -17.15 -4.13 -12.31
CA ARG A 166 -18.06 -2.98 -12.33
C ARG A 166 -18.68 -2.68 -10.98
N LEU A 167 -18.76 -1.40 -10.67
CA LEU A 167 -19.71 -0.85 -9.71
C LEU A 167 -20.87 -0.23 -10.50
N ASN A 168 -22.05 -0.80 -10.36
CA ASN A 168 -23.28 -0.32 -10.96
C ASN A 168 -24.05 0.51 -9.91
N VAL A 169 -24.30 1.79 -10.19
CA VAL A 169 -25.12 2.64 -9.31
C VAL A 169 -26.46 2.92 -9.97
N TYR A 170 -27.56 2.69 -9.25
CA TYR A 170 -28.90 3.02 -9.75
C TYR A 170 -29.00 4.52 -10.09
N GLY A 171 -29.43 4.82 -11.32
CA GLY A 171 -29.53 6.20 -11.79
C GLY A 171 -29.60 6.31 -13.32
N LEU A 172 -29.62 7.55 -13.81
CA LEU A 172 -29.64 7.84 -15.25
C LEU A 172 -28.34 7.38 -15.91
N LEU A 173 -28.45 6.80 -17.10
CA LEU A 173 -27.30 6.40 -17.89
C LEU A 173 -26.57 7.64 -18.42
N PHE A 174 -25.24 7.62 -18.32
CA PHE A 174 -24.39 8.66 -18.86
C PHE A 174 -23.10 8.05 -19.41
N VAL A 175 -22.48 8.78 -20.34
CA VAL A 175 -21.16 8.45 -20.89
C VAL A 175 -20.16 9.44 -20.31
N ARG A 176 -19.10 8.92 -19.68
CA ARG A 176 -18.00 9.72 -19.17
C ARG A 176 -17.14 10.18 -20.35
N GLY A 177 -16.55 11.37 -20.23
CA GLY A 177 -15.70 11.92 -21.28
C GLY A 177 -14.54 10.98 -21.62
N MET A 178 -14.34 10.72 -22.91
CA MET A 178 -13.23 9.92 -23.42
C MET A 178 -12.03 10.82 -23.73
N GLN A 179 -10.82 10.31 -23.49
CA GLN A 179 -9.60 11.00 -23.88
C GLN A 179 -9.33 10.82 -25.38
N ASN A 180 -8.66 11.80 -26.00
CA ASN A 180 -8.23 11.69 -27.39
C ASN A 180 -7.19 10.57 -27.51
N MET A 181 -7.39 9.68 -28.49
CA MET A 181 -6.46 8.59 -28.79
C MET A 181 -5.88 8.75 -30.18
N THR A 182 -4.61 8.40 -30.32
CA THR A 182 -3.90 8.29 -31.59
C THR A 182 -3.60 6.82 -31.86
N ALA A 183 -3.78 6.38 -33.10
CA ALA A 183 -3.47 5.02 -33.52
C ALA A 183 -2.38 5.03 -34.60
N ILE A 184 -1.58 3.98 -34.62
CA ILE A 184 -0.64 3.71 -35.71
C ILE A 184 -1.38 2.92 -36.79
N SER A 185 -1.15 3.27 -38.05
CA SER A 185 -1.78 2.57 -39.18
C SER A 185 -1.36 1.10 -39.20
N GLY A 186 -2.34 0.20 -39.21
CA GLY A 186 -2.11 -1.25 -39.23
C GLY A 186 -2.07 -1.91 -37.86
N GLU A 187 -2.16 -1.13 -36.77
CA GLU A 187 -2.34 -1.66 -35.42
C GLU A 187 -3.80 -1.57 -34.98
N ASP A 188 -4.20 -2.52 -34.14
CA ASP A 188 -5.52 -2.54 -33.55
C ASP A 188 -5.63 -1.50 -32.42
N LEU A 189 -6.65 -0.64 -32.50
CA LEU A 189 -6.98 0.30 -31.43
C LEU A 189 -8.21 -0.20 -30.65
N ILE A 190 -8.03 -0.42 -29.35
CA ILE A 190 -9.13 -0.73 -28.44
C ILE A 190 -9.72 0.57 -27.88
N ILE A 191 -10.97 0.84 -28.25
CA ILE A 191 -11.69 2.02 -27.80
C ILE A 191 -12.67 1.59 -26.70
N ARG A 192 -12.43 2.05 -25.47
CA ARG A 192 -13.31 1.78 -24.32
C ARG A 192 -14.35 2.89 -24.17
N CYS A 193 -15.60 2.53 -23.91
CA CYS A 193 -16.66 3.49 -23.59
C CYS A 193 -16.81 3.52 -22.06
N PRO A 194 -16.35 4.57 -21.38
CA PRO A 194 -16.60 4.72 -19.96
C PRO A 194 -18.03 5.23 -19.76
N TYR A 195 -18.87 4.46 -19.08
CA TYR A 195 -20.28 4.78 -18.86
C TYR A 195 -20.72 4.38 -17.45
N GLY A 196 -21.74 5.08 -16.96
CA GLY A 196 -22.33 4.86 -15.65
C GLY A 196 -23.85 4.90 -15.64
N GLY A 197 -24.42 4.62 -14.47
CA GLY A 197 -25.85 4.44 -14.28
C GLY A 197 -26.31 2.99 -14.46
N TYR A 198 -27.43 2.66 -13.85
CA TYR A 198 -28.04 1.34 -13.86
C TYR A 198 -29.57 1.46 -13.68
N PRO A 199 -30.41 0.67 -14.37
CA PRO A 199 -30.07 -0.45 -15.25
C PRO A 199 -29.71 -0.05 -16.69
N ILE A 200 -28.82 -0.83 -17.30
CA ILE A 200 -28.37 -0.64 -18.69
C ILE A 200 -29.28 -1.44 -19.62
N LYS A 201 -29.86 -0.76 -20.63
CA LYS A 201 -30.71 -1.42 -21.64
C LYS A 201 -29.93 -1.93 -22.85
N GLY A 202 -28.77 -1.35 -23.11
CA GLY A 202 -27.89 -1.68 -24.22
C GLY A 202 -26.90 -0.56 -24.46
N ILE A 203 -25.74 -0.91 -25.02
CA ILE A 203 -24.67 0.03 -25.39
C ILE A 203 -24.52 -0.06 -26.90
N ARG A 204 -24.52 1.08 -27.58
CA ARG A 204 -24.29 1.14 -29.02
C ARG A 204 -23.13 2.06 -29.36
N TRP A 205 -22.33 1.64 -30.33
CA TRP A 205 -21.28 2.45 -30.91
C TRP A 205 -21.78 3.13 -32.18
N LEU A 206 -21.54 4.43 -32.29
CA LEU A 206 -21.85 5.23 -33.46
C LEU A 206 -20.53 5.73 -34.05
N LYS A 207 -20.30 5.44 -35.34
CA LYS A 207 -19.13 5.88 -36.09
C LYS A 207 -19.54 6.98 -37.07
N GLY A 208 -19.04 8.19 -36.86
CA GLY A 208 -19.21 9.33 -37.75
C GLY A 208 -17.89 10.08 -37.93
N LYS A 209 -17.90 11.42 -37.82
CA LYS A 209 -16.67 12.23 -37.69
C LYS A 209 -15.90 11.89 -36.39
N TRP A 210 -16.60 11.36 -35.40
CA TRP A 210 -16.09 10.89 -34.12
C TRP A 210 -16.71 9.51 -33.80
N ILE A 211 -16.06 8.73 -32.95
CA ILE A 211 -16.63 7.50 -32.39
C ILE A 211 -17.26 7.86 -31.05
N CYS A 212 -18.56 7.61 -30.92
CA CYS A 212 -19.33 7.88 -29.71
C CYS A 212 -20.04 6.61 -29.23
N CYS A 213 -20.29 6.54 -27.95
CA CYS A 213 -21.06 5.50 -27.29
C CYS A 213 -22.38 6.10 -26.77
N CYS A 214 -23.49 5.37 -26.87
CA CYS A 214 -24.85 5.82 -26.53
C CYS A 214 -25.74 4.69 -25.99
#